data_AF-A0AAD7C7C2-F1
#
_entry.id   AF-A0AAD7C7C2-F1
#
_cell.length_a   1.000
_cell.length_b   1.000
_cell.length_c   1.000
_cell.angle_alpha   90.00
_cell.angle_beta   90.00
_cell.angle_gamma   90.00
#
_symmetry.space_group_name_H-M   'P 1'
#
loop_
_entity.id
_entity.type
_entity.pdbx_description
1 polymer ?
#
loop_
_entity_poly.entity_id
_entity_poly.type
_entity_poly.pdbx_seq_one_letter_code
_entity_poly.pdbx_strand_id
1 'polypeptide(L)'
;MLITVLEEIRLYHDRWEHVEIQATEYALRTLLKGRMPMLRSLSMDMEDDGSTRPRVDPLDFPRLRTVSLNWFQYPVDWLPWGQVTSLTIDDMSSVNYMPILRDAIHLVDLTFIDCRFSNAESPADIPLTRVTSLVMLASDVQIFGVISTPALQTLQISGEKLGNDPIGTLGRLISRSGFKLQRLLITGHRSPLATNRVFRTAFPTIPLITFNNSIRSD
;
A
#
# COMPACT_ATOMS: atom_id res chain seq x y z
N MET A 1 -32.20 -14.01 -0.86
CA MET A 1 -32.28 -13.25 0.42
C MET A 1 -31.12 -12.27 0.55
N LEU A 2 -29.85 -12.68 0.34
CA LEU A 2 -28.69 -11.77 0.39
C LEU A 2 -28.79 -10.58 -0.59
N ILE A 3 -29.24 -10.81 -1.83
CA ILE A 3 -29.37 -9.76 -2.86
C ILE A 3 -30.31 -8.63 -2.41
N THR A 4 -31.48 -8.99 -1.85
CA THR A 4 -32.48 -8.03 -1.40
C THR A 4 -31.94 -7.12 -0.29
N VAL A 5 -31.16 -7.68 0.63
CA VAL A 5 -30.52 -6.91 1.72
C VAL A 5 -29.46 -5.95 1.17
N LEU A 6 -28.65 -6.37 0.20
CA LEU A 6 -27.65 -5.52 -0.43
C LEU A 6 -28.28 -4.35 -1.21
N GLU A 7 -29.41 -4.59 -1.87
CA GLU A 7 -30.17 -3.55 -2.57
C GLU A 7 -30.80 -2.53 -1.62
N GLU A 8 -31.35 -2.97 -0.49
CA GLU A 8 -31.91 -2.08 0.54
C GLU A 8 -30.84 -1.22 1.22
N ILE A 9 -29.71 -1.82 1.57
CA ILE A 9 -28.57 -1.11 2.17
C ILE A 9 -28.07 -0.04 1.20
N ARG A 10 -28.01 -0.36 -0.11
CA ARG A 10 -27.57 0.57 -1.15
C ARG A 10 -28.46 1.80 -1.30
N LEU A 11 -29.71 1.81 -0.82
CA LEU A 11 -30.55 3.02 -0.85
C LEU A 11 -29.96 4.19 -0.05
N TYR A 12 -28.99 3.93 0.81
CA TYR A 12 -28.35 4.93 1.68
C TYR A 12 -26.91 5.26 1.27
N HIS A 13 -26.45 4.84 0.08
CA HIS A 13 -25.06 4.98 -0.35
C HIS A 13 -24.60 6.43 -0.51
N ASP A 14 -25.53 7.38 -0.65
CA ASP A 14 -25.25 8.80 -0.78
C ASP A 14 -24.66 9.42 0.49
N ARG A 15 -24.85 8.74 1.63
CA ARG A 15 -24.39 9.16 2.96
C ARG A 15 -23.19 8.36 3.47
N TRP A 16 -22.71 7.37 2.71
CA TRP A 16 -21.59 6.55 3.14
C TRP A 16 -20.30 7.33 3.07
N GLU A 17 -19.55 7.35 4.17
CA GLU A 17 -18.22 7.96 4.26
C GLU A 17 -17.11 6.91 4.36
N HIS A 18 -17.38 5.83 5.08
CA HIS A 18 -16.45 4.73 5.34
C HIS A 18 -17.14 3.42 5.02
N VAL A 19 -16.55 2.66 4.10
CA VAL A 19 -17.10 1.40 3.63
C VAL A 19 -16.02 0.34 3.73
N GLU A 20 -16.34 -0.75 4.40
CA GLU A 20 -15.53 -1.96 4.46
C GLU A 20 -16.36 -3.10 3.88
N ILE A 21 -15.84 -3.72 2.84
CA ILE A 21 -16.51 -4.79 2.10
C ILE A 21 -15.64 -6.01 2.18
N GLN A 22 -16.13 -7.02 2.89
CA GLN A 22 -15.64 -8.40 2.78
C GLN A 22 -16.72 -9.18 2.04
N ALA A 23 -16.56 -9.32 0.73
CA ALA A 23 -17.59 -9.92 -0.08
C ALA A 23 -17.04 -10.46 -1.40
N THR A 24 -17.83 -11.33 -2.04
CA THR A 24 -17.55 -11.78 -3.41
C THR A 24 -17.63 -10.61 -4.39
N GLU A 25 -17.00 -10.76 -5.55
CA GLU A 25 -16.98 -9.73 -6.60
C GLU A 25 -18.39 -9.28 -7.02
N TYR A 26 -19.36 -10.21 -7.06
CA TYR A 26 -20.76 -9.87 -7.36
C TYR A 26 -21.39 -8.91 -6.36
N ALA A 27 -21.14 -9.13 -5.06
CA ALA A 27 -21.65 -8.26 -4.00
C ALA A 27 -20.98 -6.88 -4.09
N LEU A 28 -19.67 -6.84 -4.37
CA LEU A 28 -18.92 -5.60 -4.56
C LEU A 28 -19.46 -4.78 -5.75
N ARG A 29 -19.72 -5.43 -6.89
CA ARG A 29 -20.38 -4.81 -8.05
C ARG A 29 -21.75 -4.24 -7.73
N THR A 30 -22.52 -4.93 -6.88
CA THR A 30 -23.85 -4.49 -6.48
C THR A 30 -23.76 -3.30 -5.55
N LEU A 31 -22.89 -3.35 -4.55
CA LEU A 31 -22.70 -2.31 -3.54
C LEU A 31 -22.12 -1.04 -4.14
N LEU A 32 -21.07 -1.15 -4.97
CA LEU A 32 -20.33 -0.02 -5.54
C LEU A 32 -20.97 0.62 -6.78
N LYS A 33 -22.20 0.23 -7.13
CA LYS A 33 -22.89 0.78 -8.30
C LYS A 33 -23.48 2.15 -7.99
N GLY A 34 -23.09 3.14 -8.77
CA GLY A 34 -23.64 4.49 -8.73
C GLY A 34 -22.88 5.41 -7.80
N ARG A 35 -23.26 6.68 -7.82
CA ARG A 35 -22.51 7.77 -7.22
C ARG A 35 -22.57 7.74 -5.69
N MET A 36 -21.41 7.67 -5.03
CA MET A 36 -21.25 7.81 -3.58
C MET A 36 -20.50 9.10 -3.25
N PRO A 37 -21.19 10.26 -3.27
CA PRO A 37 -20.56 11.58 -3.19
C PRO A 37 -19.85 11.85 -1.86
N MET A 38 -20.18 11.11 -0.80
CA MET A 38 -19.60 11.28 0.53
C MET A 38 -18.48 10.28 0.84
N LEU A 39 -18.24 9.28 -0.01
CA LEU A 39 -17.28 8.20 0.26
C LEU A 39 -15.86 8.75 0.34
N ARG A 40 -15.21 8.54 1.50
CA ARG A 40 -13.83 8.98 1.80
C ARG A 40 -12.88 7.81 1.97
N SER A 41 -13.36 6.70 2.52
CA SER A 41 -12.57 5.51 2.83
C SER A 41 -13.26 4.26 2.29
N LEU A 42 -12.50 3.47 1.53
CA LEU A 42 -12.95 2.20 0.98
C LEU A 42 -11.94 1.11 1.33
N SER A 43 -12.35 0.11 2.11
CA SER A 43 -11.58 -1.10 2.38
C SER A 43 -12.27 -2.27 1.69
N MET A 44 -11.53 -3.03 0.90
CA MET A 44 -12.05 -4.16 0.16
C MET A 44 -11.18 -5.37 0.40
N ASP A 45 -11.83 -6.44 0.83
CA ASP A 45 -11.29 -7.77 0.99
C ASP A 45 -12.03 -8.69 0.01
N MET A 46 -11.29 -9.27 -0.91
CA MET A 46 -11.84 -10.03 -2.02
C MET A 46 -11.12 -11.36 -2.19
N GLU A 47 -11.89 -12.45 -2.06
CA GLU A 47 -11.47 -13.77 -2.52
C GLU A 47 -11.66 -13.86 -4.04
N ASP A 48 -10.58 -14.15 -4.77
CA ASP A 48 -10.61 -14.27 -6.23
C ASP A 48 -11.48 -15.47 -6.66
N ASP A 49 -12.56 -15.20 -7.38
CA ASP A 49 -13.43 -16.21 -8.00
C ASP A 49 -13.22 -16.33 -9.51
N GLY A 50 -12.22 -15.64 -10.08
CA GLY A 50 -11.90 -15.64 -11.51
C GLY A 50 -12.93 -14.92 -12.38
N SER A 51 -13.82 -14.12 -11.79
CA SER A 51 -14.89 -13.44 -12.51
C SER A 51 -14.51 -12.05 -13.03
N THR A 52 -15.47 -11.42 -13.71
CA THR A 52 -15.24 -10.19 -14.50
C THR A 52 -15.22 -8.94 -13.62
N ARG A 53 -14.29 -8.01 -13.90
CA ARG A 53 -14.06 -6.72 -13.19
C ARG A 53 -15.30 -5.86 -12.93
N PRO A 54 -15.41 -5.15 -11.78
CA PRO A 54 -16.48 -4.17 -11.57
C PRO A 54 -16.40 -3.04 -12.60
N ARG A 55 -17.53 -2.67 -13.20
CA ARG A 55 -17.63 -1.45 -14.00
C ARG A 55 -18.10 -0.32 -13.11
N VAL A 56 -17.16 0.45 -12.59
CA VAL A 56 -17.43 1.65 -11.80
C VAL A 56 -16.81 2.85 -12.50
N ASP A 57 -17.52 3.97 -12.50
CA ASP A 57 -16.98 5.23 -13.02
C ASP A 57 -16.14 5.89 -11.91
N PRO A 58 -14.88 6.26 -12.14
CA PRO A 58 -14.08 7.00 -11.16
C PRO A 58 -14.78 8.25 -10.61
N LEU A 59 -15.68 8.88 -11.39
CA LEU A 59 -16.48 10.05 -10.99
C LEU A 59 -17.54 9.73 -9.93
N ASP A 60 -17.84 8.46 -9.68
CA ASP A 60 -18.80 8.04 -8.66
C ASP A 60 -18.28 8.33 -7.24
N PHE A 61 -16.96 8.47 -7.05
CA PHE A 61 -16.34 8.63 -5.73
C PHE A 61 -15.54 9.94 -5.58
N PRO A 62 -16.13 11.13 -5.77
CA PRO A 62 -15.39 12.40 -5.88
C PRO A 62 -14.65 12.85 -4.60
N ARG A 63 -14.84 12.13 -3.48
CA ARG A 63 -14.22 12.43 -2.18
C ARG A 63 -13.33 11.31 -1.65
N LEU A 64 -13.10 10.26 -2.43
CA LEU A 64 -12.30 9.12 -2.00
C LEU A 64 -10.85 9.55 -1.74
N ARG A 65 -10.32 9.24 -0.56
CA ARG A 65 -8.96 9.60 -0.12
C ARG A 65 -8.18 8.41 0.41
N THR A 66 -8.86 7.44 0.99
CA THR A 66 -8.25 6.25 1.60
C THR A 66 -8.77 4.99 0.92
N VAL A 67 -7.84 4.14 0.47
CA VAL A 67 -8.17 2.85 -0.14
C VAL A 67 -7.33 1.76 0.51
N SER A 68 -7.97 0.65 0.88
CA SER A 68 -7.31 -0.60 1.25
C SER A 68 -7.76 -1.71 0.31
N LEU A 69 -6.81 -2.39 -0.32
CA LEU A 69 -7.03 -3.51 -1.22
C LEU A 69 -6.37 -4.76 -0.63
N ASN A 70 -7.17 -5.77 -0.28
CA ASN A 70 -6.66 -7.03 0.25
C ASN A 70 -6.99 -8.18 -0.71
N TRP A 71 -5.99 -9.02 -1.02
CA TRP A 71 -6.10 -10.23 -1.85
C TRP A 71 -6.57 -10.02 -3.29
N PHE A 72 -6.32 -8.84 -3.87
CA PHE A 72 -6.69 -8.53 -5.25
C PHE A 72 -5.69 -9.12 -6.26
N GLN A 73 -6.17 -10.06 -7.08
CA GLN A 73 -5.36 -10.75 -8.09
C GLN A 73 -5.40 -10.11 -9.49
N TYR A 74 -6.12 -9.01 -9.67
CA TYR A 74 -6.23 -8.30 -10.95
C TYR A 74 -5.95 -6.78 -10.82
N PRO A 75 -5.64 -6.08 -11.94
CA PRO A 75 -5.46 -4.63 -11.93
C PRO A 75 -6.76 -3.89 -11.60
N VAL A 76 -6.68 -2.94 -10.67
CA VAL A 76 -7.81 -2.08 -10.27
C VAL A 76 -7.69 -0.74 -10.98
N ASP A 77 -8.33 -0.60 -12.14
CA ASP A 77 -8.28 0.58 -13.02
C ASP A 77 -9.51 1.49 -12.93
N TRP A 78 -10.50 1.12 -12.12
CA TRP A 78 -11.80 1.77 -12.02
C TRP A 78 -11.96 2.69 -10.80
N LEU A 79 -10.93 2.79 -9.95
CA LEU A 79 -10.91 3.73 -8.83
C LEU A 79 -10.27 5.06 -9.24
N PRO A 80 -10.71 6.19 -8.66
CA PRO A 80 -10.14 7.51 -8.96
C PRO A 80 -8.81 7.74 -8.24
N TRP A 81 -7.75 7.05 -8.69
CA TRP A 81 -6.43 7.06 -8.05
C TRP A 81 -5.82 8.45 -7.89
N GLY A 82 -6.06 9.35 -8.84
CA GLY A 82 -5.49 10.69 -8.85
C GLY A 82 -5.83 11.56 -7.63
N GLN A 83 -6.83 11.18 -6.82
CA GLN A 83 -7.19 11.90 -5.59
C GLN A 83 -6.90 11.12 -4.30
N VAL A 84 -6.45 9.87 -4.39
CA VAL A 84 -6.15 9.03 -3.23
C VAL A 84 -4.87 9.54 -2.56
N THR A 85 -4.93 9.69 -1.24
CA THR A 85 -3.81 10.17 -0.40
C THR A 85 -3.26 9.09 0.50
N SER A 86 -4.03 8.04 0.79
CA SER A 86 -3.62 6.90 1.61
C SER A 86 -4.00 5.59 0.93
N LEU A 87 -3.02 4.70 0.75
CA LEU A 87 -3.19 3.42 0.08
C LEU A 87 -2.57 2.30 0.91
N THR A 88 -3.36 1.26 1.18
CA THR A 88 -2.90 -0.02 1.70
C THR A 88 -3.11 -1.09 0.64
N ILE A 89 -2.07 -1.86 0.37
CA ILE A 89 -2.11 -3.00 -0.55
C ILE A 89 -1.65 -4.22 0.25
N ASP A 90 -2.49 -5.25 0.28
CA ASP A 90 -2.22 -6.52 0.96
C ASP A 90 -2.29 -7.69 -0.05
N ASP A 91 -1.23 -8.50 -0.05
CA ASP A 91 -1.03 -9.69 -0.87
C ASP A 91 -1.44 -9.49 -2.34
N MET A 92 -0.78 -8.50 -2.96
CA MET A 92 -0.94 -8.18 -4.37
C MET A 92 0.39 -8.32 -5.12
N SER A 93 0.32 -8.80 -6.36
CA SER A 93 1.50 -8.86 -7.24
C SER A 93 1.87 -7.48 -7.82
N SER A 94 3.16 -7.27 -8.11
CA SER A 94 3.64 -6.04 -8.77
C SER A 94 2.95 -5.71 -10.08
N VAL A 95 2.49 -6.70 -10.83
CA VAL A 95 1.75 -6.47 -12.08
C VAL A 95 0.46 -5.69 -11.84
N ASN A 96 -0.18 -5.91 -10.69
CA ASN A 96 -1.47 -5.31 -10.37
C ASN A 96 -1.35 -3.95 -9.67
N TYR A 97 -0.40 -3.78 -8.74
CA TYR A 97 -0.27 -2.51 -8.01
C TYR A 97 0.57 -1.45 -8.72
N MET A 98 1.47 -1.82 -9.65
CA MET A 98 2.32 -0.82 -10.30
C MET A 98 1.55 0.25 -11.10
N PRO A 99 0.50 -0.10 -11.86
CA PRO A 99 -0.37 0.91 -12.49
C PRO A 99 -1.01 1.85 -11.46
N ILE A 100 -1.47 1.31 -10.32
CA ILE A 100 -2.08 2.09 -9.23
C ILE A 100 -1.09 3.14 -8.71
N LEU A 101 0.17 2.75 -8.47
CA LEU A 101 1.19 3.68 -7.98
C LEU A 101 1.52 4.80 -8.99
N ARG A 102 1.39 4.55 -10.29
CA ARG A 102 1.61 5.58 -11.33
C ARG A 102 0.48 6.59 -11.36
N ASP A 103 -0.74 6.14 -11.13
CA ASP A 103 -1.93 7.00 -11.21
C ASP A 103 -2.23 7.72 -9.88
N ALA A 104 -1.75 7.19 -8.75
CA ALA A 104 -1.91 7.76 -7.41
C ALA A 104 -0.96 8.95 -7.14
N ILE A 105 -1.02 9.98 -7.99
CA ILE A 105 -0.13 11.16 -7.96
C ILE A 105 -0.22 12.02 -6.68
N HIS A 106 -1.23 11.79 -5.84
CA HIS A 106 -1.46 12.53 -4.60
C HIS A 106 -1.17 11.71 -3.34
N LEU A 107 -0.58 10.52 -3.51
CA LEU A 107 -0.30 9.60 -2.44
C LEU A 107 0.70 10.18 -1.41
N VAL A 108 0.34 10.10 -0.14
CA VAL A 108 1.11 10.59 1.02
C VAL A 108 1.50 9.43 1.93
N ASP A 109 0.57 8.51 2.17
CA ASP A 109 0.75 7.33 3.00
C ASP A 109 0.61 6.07 2.14
N LEU A 110 1.63 5.21 2.18
CA LEU A 110 1.65 3.96 1.44
C LEU A 110 2.02 2.80 2.36
N THR A 111 1.18 1.78 2.38
CA THR A 111 1.40 0.54 3.13
C THR A 111 1.36 -0.64 2.18
N PHE A 112 2.40 -1.47 2.21
CA PHE A 112 2.41 -2.78 1.58
C PHE A 112 2.43 -3.87 2.65
N ILE A 113 1.57 -4.85 2.51
CA ILE A 113 1.46 -6.04 3.37
C ILE A 113 1.57 -7.27 2.47
N ASP A 114 2.48 -8.19 2.78
CA ASP A 114 2.76 -9.44 2.05
C ASP A 114 2.83 -9.30 0.50
N CYS A 115 3.24 -8.13 0.01
CA CYS A 115 3.27 -7.86 -1.41
C CYS A 115 4.54 -8.45 -2.04
N ARG A 116 4.36 -9.05 -3.22
CA ARG A 116 5.44 -9.71 -3.96
C ARG A 116 5.90 -8.84 -5.13
N PHE A 117 7.21 -8.81 -5.35
CA PHE A 117 7.80 -8.08 -6.47
C PHE A 117 8.41 -9.03 -7.49
N SER A 118 7.99 -8.93 -8.75
CA SER A 118 8.59 -9.69 -9.85
C SER A 118 9.52 -8.79 -10.67
N ASN A 119 10.81 -9.15 -10.72
CA ASN A 119 11.85 -8.44 -11.49
C ASN A 119 11.65 -8.50 -13.02
N ALA A 120 10.69 -9.30 -13.50
CA ALA A 120 10.49 -9.54 -14.93
C ALA A 120 9.94 -8.33 -15.69
N GLU A 121 9.29 -7.37 -15.02
CA GLU A 121 8.54 -6.30 -15.67
C GLU A 121 8.93 -4.91 -15.17
N SER A 122 9.85 -4.31 -15.94
CA SER A 122 10.07 -2.87 -16.10
C SER A 122 11.09 -2.16 -15.18
N PRO A 123 12.07 -1.46 -15.79
CA PRO A 123 13.05 -0.60 -15.13
C PRO A 123 12.56 0.84 -14.89
N ALA A 124 11.27 1.13 -15.08
CA ALA A 124 10.76 2.50 -14.98
C ALA A 124 10.75 2.97 -13.53
N ASP A 125 11.44 4.09 -13.26
CA ASP A 125 11.35 4.80 -11.99
C ASP A 125 9.92 5.33 -11.79
N ILE A 126 9.28 4.98 -10.68
CA ILE A 126 7.96 5.48 -10.30
C ILE A 126 8.16 6.58 -9.25
N PRO A 127 7.99 7.85 -9.64
CA PRO A 127 8.20 8.97 -8.73
C PRO A 127 7.00 9.17 -7.81
N LEU A 128 7.13 8.68 -6.58
CA LEU A 128 6.18 8.88 -5.48
C LEU A 128 6.53 10.15 -4.71
N THR A 129 6.45 11.29 -5.41
CA THR A 129 7.00 12.59 -4.97
C THR A 129 6.43 13.13 -3.67
N ARG A 130 5.23 12.70 -3.27
CA ARG A 130 4.50 13.19 -2.09
C ARG A 130 4.44 12.21 -0.93
N VAL A 131 4.93 10.98 -1.12
CA VAL A 131 4.87 9.95 -0.09
C VAL A 131 5.82 10.32 1.05
N THR A 132 5.24 10.60 2.22
CA THR A 132 5.97 10.95 3.45
C THR A 132 6.08 9.77 4.40
N SER A 133 5.17 8.80 4.31
CA SER A 133 5.14 7.60 5.14
C SER A 133 5.07 6.36 4.26
N LEU A 134 6.04 5.46 4.44
CA LEU A 134 6.09 4.17 3.77
C LEU A 134 6.19 3.05 4.81
N VAL A 135 5.25 2.11 4.74
CA VAL A 135 5.19 0.94 5.61
C VAL A 135 5.27 -0.33 4.76
N MET A 136 6.20 -1.22 5.11
CA MET A 136 6.50 -2.46 4.39
C MET A 136 6.44 -3.63 5.38
N LEU A 137 5.33 -4.37 5.43
CA LEU A 137 5.13 -5.50 6.34
C LEU A 137 5.13 -6.80 5.55
N ALA A 138 6.07 -7.72 5.83
CA ALA A 138 6.23 -8.98 5.09
C ALA A 138 6.38 -8.86 3.55
N SER A 139 6.49 -7.65 3.00
CA SER A 139 6.61 -7.39 1.57
C SER A 139 8.06 -7.38 1.07
N ASP A 140 8.23 -7.62 -0.23
CA ASP A 140 9.54 -7.61 -0.88
C ASP A 140 10.14 -6.20 -0.98
N VAL A 141 11.38 -6.06 -0.52
CA VAL A 141 12.13 -4.78 -0.54
C VAL A 141 12.72 -4.44 -1.90
N GLN A 142 12.59 -5.34 -2.88
CA GLN A 142 13.07 -5.14 -4.25
C GLN A 142 12.38 -3.95 -4.93
N ILE A 143 11.18 -3.57 -4.48
CA ILE A 143 10.46 -2.37 -4.91
C ILE A 143 11.27 -1.09 -4.74
N PHE A 144 12.22 -1.02 -3.79
CA PHE A 144 13.12 0.12 -3.62
C PHE A 144 14.03 0.36 -4.83
N GLY A 145 14.19 -0.65 -5.69
CA GLY A 145 14.90 -0.55 -6.96
C GLY A 145 14.10 0.10 -8.08
N VAL A 146 12.82 0.42 -7.87
CA VAL A 146 11.94 0.99 -8.92
C VAL A 146 11.13 2.20 -8.47
N ILE A 147 10.97 2.46 -7.17
CA ILE A 147 10.30 3.67 -6.67
C ILE A 147 11.31 4.74 -6.26
N SER A 148 10.95 6.01 -6.44
CA SER A 148 11.64 7.16 -5.86
C SER A 148 10.69 7.95 -4.96
N THR A 149 11.09 8.22 -3.72
CA THR A 149 10.24 8.82 -2.67
C THR A 149 10.92 10.05 -2.04
N PRO A 150 11.13 11.14 -2.79
CA PRO A 150 11.95 12.28 -2.33
C PRO A 150 11.41 13.00 -1.09
N ALA A 151 10.12 12.86 -0.78
CA ALA A 151 9.48 13.43 0.40
C ALA A 151 9.47 12.48 1.62
N LEU A 152 10.08 11.29 1.53
CA LEU A 152 9.94 10.27 2.58
C LEU A 152 10.56 10.74 3.90
N GLN A 153 9.75 10.72 4.96
CA GLN A 153 10.16 11.09 6.32
C GLN A 153 10.13 9.89 7.27
N THR A 154 9.16 8.99 7.09
CA THR A 154 8.97 7.81 7.93
C THR A 154 9.02 6.55 7.09
N LEU A 155 9.89 5.63 7.48
CA LEU A 155 9.96 4.29 6.91
C LEU A 155 9.78 3.26 8.03
N GLN A 156 8.80 2.38 7.86
CA GLN A 156 8.63 1.18 8.67
C GLN A 156 8.81 -0.05 7.80
N ILE A 157 9.61 -1.00 8.26
CA ILE A 157 9.91 -2.21 7.49
C ILE A 157 10.05 -3.44 8.37
N SER A 158 9.52 -4.58 7.92
CA SER A 158 9.83 -5.87 8.51
C SER A 158 11.26 -6.27 8.16
N GLY A 159 12.09 -6.44 9.17
CA GLY A 159 13.50 -6.74 8.98
C GLY A 159 13.76 -8.14 8.42
N GLU A 160 12.81 -9.07 8.51
CA GLU A 160 12.95 -10.40 7.87
C GLU A 160 13.12 -10.28 6.35
N LYS A 161 12.53 -9.25 5.74
CA LYS A 161 12.56 -9.02 4.29
C LYS A 161 13.74 -8.17 3.81
N LEU A 162 14.58 -7.66 4.73
CA LEU A 162 15.78 -6.90 4.35
C LEU A 162 16.92 -7.78 3.80
N GLY A 163 16.82 -9.10 3.94
CA GLY A 163 17.81 -10.06 3.44
C GLY A 163 19.16 -9.97 4.16
N ASN A 164 20.23 -10.42 3.47
CA ASN A 164 21.58 -10.53 4.05
C ASN A 164 22.35 -9.20 4.08
N ASP A 165 21.95 -8.21 3.26
CA ASP A 165 22.54 -6.88 3.22
C ASP A 165 21.46 -5.80 3.45
N PRO A 166 21.04 -5.61 4.71
CA PRO A 166 20.01 -4.63 5.04
C PRO A 166 20.48 -3.18 4.82
N ILE A 167 21.78 -2.92 5.02
CA ILE A 167 22.36 -1.56 4.89
C ILE A 167 22.43 -1.17 3.43
N GLY A 168 22.96 -2.02 2.55
CA GLY A 168 22.99 -1.73 1.11
C GLY A 168 21.60 -1.62 0.52
N THR A 169 20.64 -2.41 1.01
CA THR A 169 19.23 -2.31 0.57
C THR A 169 18.60 -0.96 0.93
N LEU A 170 18.72 -0.51 2.17
CA LEU A 170 18.21 0.82 2.56
C LEU A 170 19.02 1.96 1.94
N GLY A 171 20.34 1.78 1.80
CA GLY A 171 21.23 2.72 1.14
C GLY A 171 20.83 3.00 -0.29
N ARG A 172 20.37 1.97 -1.04
CA ARG A 172 19.82 2.13 -2.40
C ARG A 172 18.56 2.99 -2.44
N LEU A 173 17.64 2.78 -1.51
CA LEU A 173 16.41 3.59 -1.42
C LEU A 173 16.74 5.06 -1.14
N ILE A 174 17.63 5.30 -0.17
CA ILE A 174 18.05 6.65 0.26
C ILE A 174 18.79 7.36 -0.88
N SER A 175 19.76 6.70 -1.51
CA SER A 175 20.56 7.32 -2.58
C SER A 175 19.72 7.67 -3.80
N ARG A 176 18.75 6.82 -4.17
CA ARG A 176 17.86 7.05 -5.30
C ARG A 176 16.89 8.20 -5.05
N SER A 177 16.39 8.31 -3.82
CA SER A 177 15.31 9.24 -3.51
C SER A 177 15.80 10.58 -2.94
N GLY A 178 17.03 10.64 -2.42
CA GLY A 178 17.63 11.88 -1.91
C GLY A 178 16.95 12.48 -0.67
N PHE A 179 16.11 11.71 0.03
CA PHE A 179 15.35 12.20 1.18
C PHE A 179 16.18 12.27 2.47
N LYS A 180 15.67 13.04 3.43
CA LYS A 180 16.15 13.07 4.81
C LYS A 180 15.16 12.34 5.72
N LEU A 181 15.43 11.05 5.96
CA LEU A 181 14.57 10.25 6.79
C LEU A 181 14.61 10.74 8.24
N GLN A 182 13.44 10.98 8.82
CA GLN A 182 13.30 11.41 10.21
C GLN A 182 13.14 10.21 11.14
N ARG A 183 12.48 9.15 10.66
CA ARG A 183 12.18 7.96 11.44
C ARG A 183 12.35 6.68 10.62
N LEU A 184 13.15 5.77 11.15
CA LEU A 184 13.29 4.40 10.68
C LEU A 184 12.81 3.45 11.79
N LEU A 185 11.81 2.62 11.48
CA LEU A 185 11.34 1.55 12.34
C LEU A 185 11.58 0.21 11.66
N ILE A 186 12.34 -0.67 12.32
CA ILE A 186 12.58 -2.03 11.84
C ILE A 186 11.94 -3.00 12.83
N THR A 187 11.05 -3.86 12.34
CA THR A 187 10.30 -4.83 13.16
C THR A 187 10.73 -6.26 12.87
N GLY A 188 10.71 -7.16 13.86
CA GLY A 188 10.88 -8.61 13.64
C GLY A 188 12.28 -9.05 13.16
N HIS A 189 13.28 -8.17 13.14
CA HIS A 189 14.60 -8.52 12.63
C HIS A 189 15.42 -9.34 13.63
N ARG A 190 15.81 -10.56 13.25
CA ARG A 190 16.61 -11.46 14.09
C ARG A 190 18.12 -11.50 13.75
N SER A 191 18.63 -10.56 12.95
CA SER A 191 20.04 -10.60 12.53
C SER A 191 20.99 -10.02 13.59
N PRO A 192 22.03 -10.76 14.02
CA PRO A 192 23.08 -10.24 14.90
C PRO A 192 23.98 -9.19 14.25
N LEU A 193 23.97 -9.06 12.91
CA LEU A 193 24.74 -8.05 12.16
C LEU A 193 24.03 -6.69 12.07
N ALA A 194 22.73 -6.66 12.37
CA ALA A 194 21.90 -5.47 12.35
C ALA A 194 21.68 -4.91 13.76
N THR A 195 22.78 -4.71 14.49
CA THR A 195 22.70 -4.00 15.77
C THR A 195 22.38 -2.53 15.52
N ASN A 196 21.68 -1.91 16.47
CA ASN A 196 21.37 -0.47 16.44
C ASN A 196 22.63 0.39 16.18
N ARG A 197 23.78 -0.06 16.69
CA ARG A 197 25.07 0.60 16.46
C ARG A 197 25.47 0.63 14.98
N VAL A 198 25.34 -0.48 14.26
CA VAL A 198 25.73 -0.57 12.84
C VAL A 198 24.86 0.36 11.99
N PHE A 199 23.55 0.37 12.23
CA PHE A 199 22.62 1.25 11.53
C PHE A 199 22.86 2.73 11.82
N ARG A 200 23.16 3.08 13.07
CA ARG A 200 23.51 4.47 13.44
C ARG A 200 24.80 4.93 12.80
N THR A 201 25.78 4.04 12.64
CA THR A 201 27.03 4.37 11.93
C THR A 201 26.79 4.54 10.42
N ALA A 202 25.96 3.69 9.81
CA ALA A 202 25.66 3.76 8.38
C ALA A 202 24.74 4.95 8.03
N PHE A 203 23.84 5.32 8.93
CA PHE A 203 22.84 6.37 8.72
C PHE A 203 22.83 7.38 9.87
N PRO A 204 23.92 8.13 10.08
CA PRO A 204 24.07 9.04 11.22
C PRO A 204 23.09 10.23 11.16
N THR A 205 22.51 10.50 10.00
CA THR A 205 21.58 11.59 9.76
C THR A 205 20.14 11.28 10.13
N ILE A 206 19.81 10.01 10.44
CA ILE A 206 18.45 9.61 10.82
C ILE A 206 18.29 9.80 12.34
N PRO A 207 17.48 10.78 12.79
CA PRO A 207 17.37 11.10 14.22
C PRO A 207 16.85 9.94 15.06
N LEU A 208 15.84 9.22 14.55
CA LEU A 208 15.18 8.15 15.27
C LEU A 208 15.25 6.83 14.50
N ILE A 209 16.08 5.91 15.02
CA ILE A 209 16.11 4.51 14.59
C ILE A 209 15.61 3.65 15.74
N THR A 210 14.48 2.98 15.52
CA THR A 210 13.85 2.09 16.49
C THR A 210 13.87 0.66 15.97
N PHE A 211 14.25 -0.27 16.83
CA PHE A 211 14.14 -1.71 16.58
C PHE A 211 13.05 -2.23 17.51
N ASN A 212 11.99 -2.78 16.92
CA ASN A 212 10.94 -3.42 17.70
C ASN A 212 10.98 -4.93 17.49
N ASN A 213 11.43 -5.64 18.53
CA ASN A 213 11.45 -7.09 18.57
C ASN A 213 10.18 -7.66 19.21
N SER A 214 9.06 -6.93 19.19
CA SER A 214 7.79 -7.47 19.65
C SER A 214 7.41 -8.67 18.78
N ILE A 215 7.78 -9.85 19.25
CA ILE A 215 7.30 -11.15 18.82
C ILE A 215 5.80 -11.12 19.12
N ARG A 216 4.94 -10.96 18.10
CA ARG A 216 3.60 -11.51 18.20
C ARG A 216 3.78 -13.00 18.01
N SER A 217 3.72 -13.72 19.13
CA SER A 217 3.47 -15.15 19.16
C SER A 217 2.01 -15.34 18.77
N ASP A 218 1.78 -15.67 17.50
CA ASP A 218 0.59 -16.39 17.06
C ASP A 218 1.05 -17.75 16.53
#